data_AF-A0A928CJA3-F1
#
_entry.id   AF-A0A928CJA3-F1
#
_cell.length_a   1.000
_cell.length_b   1.000
_cell.length_c   1.000
_cell.angle_alpha   90.00
_cell.angle_beta   90.00
_cell.angle_gamma   90.00
#
_symmetry.space_group_name_H-M   'P 1'
#
loop_
_entity.id
_entity.type
_entity.pdbx_description
1 polymer ?
#
loop_
_entity_poly.entity_id
_entity_poly.type
_entity_poly.pdbx_seq_one_letter_code
_entity_poly.pdbx_strand_id
1 'polypeptide(L)'
;MKIKTLFLILCITFVTYFCFAQDVIPIEAKRNAIVEECKKYIGTPYLYGGLTKDGIDCSGFVFTTIRDSTGIQLPRTVKALYSFVRIIPEDKKQKGDLVFFKTVESRISHVGVYIGNNQFIHSVSDGPNTGVIVSSLKENYWKTKYAGAGTYFPVELNTSESYIASDKKSENTENIENTVSYTESKKKTNTFNLDSSIFMNWNLFTTDQFLFNIRGVTLQVHGVYNKWKLHPGFGIDFKYEPKMNIFQIPMYFSLSPKDFLRIYAGTVFTFGKPVLIGSEQEIRSSIFPGILGVSWQTPAIKIGKTGLRFVQDISYTIFNKENNSALNFVDSIVAGLVFQSGLRLDIYFN
;
A
#
# COMPACT_ATOMS: atom_id res chain seq x y z
N MET A 1 3.43 -8.83 41.36
CA MET A 1 3.27 -8.66 39.90
C MET A 1 4.16 -7.50 39.48
N LYS A 2 5.20 -7.72 38.68
CA LYS A 2 6.26 -6.72 38.44
C LYS A 2 5.71 -5.61 37.52
N ILE A 3 6.03 -4.34 37.83
CA ILE A 3 5.65 -3.10 37.10
C ILE A 3 5.77 -3.22 35.57
N LYS A 4 6.71 -4.04 35.07
CA LYS A 4 6.91 -4.33 33.65
C LYS A 4 5.73 -5.05 32.97
N THR A 5 5.05 -5.95 33.68
CA THR A 5 3.87 -6.68 33.16
C THR A 5 2.65 -5.78 33.10
N LEU A 6 2.51 -4.85 34.05
CA LEU A 6 1.43 -3.87 34.07
C LEU A 6 1.58 -2.83 32.96
N PHE A 7 2.81 -2.36 32.70
CA PHE A 7 3.09 -1.42 31.61
C PHE A 7 2.88 -2.06 30.23
N LEU A 8 3.26 -3.33 30.05
CA LEU A 8 3.03 -4.06 28.80
C LEU A 8 1.53 -4.24 28.52
N ILE A 9 0.73 -4.58 29.54
CA ILE A 9 -0.73 -4.69 29.40
C ILE A 9 -1.35 -3.32 29.12
N LEU A 10 -0.90 -2.25 29.78
CA LEU A 10 -1.41 -0.90 29.56
C LEU A 10 -1.07 -0.38 28.15
N CYS A 11 0.12 -0.67 27.63
CA CYS A 11 0.51 -0.33 26.26
C CYS A 11 -0.31 -1.13 25.24
N ILE A 12 -0.54 -2.42 25.47
CA ILE A 12 -1.37 -3.25 24.58
C ILE A 12 -2.82 -2.75 24.58
N THR A 13 -3.39 -2.44 25.74
CA THR A 13 -4.77 -1.93 25.81
C THR A 13 -4.90 -0.53 25.22
N PHE A 14 -3.92 0.36 25.43
CA PHE A 14 -3.90 1.70 24.84
C PHE A 14 -3.73 1.66 23.31
N VAL A 15 -2.88 0.77 22.80
CA VAL A 15 -2.72 0.52 21.35
C VAL A 15 -4.00 -0.06 20.74
N THR A 16 -4.69 -0.97 21.43
CA THR A 16 -5.99 -1.47 20.95
C THR A 16 -7.06 -0.39 20.97
N TYR A 17 -7.12 0.46 22.02
CA TYR A 17 -8.12 1.53 22.11
C TYR A 17 -7.92 2.60 21.02
N PHE A 18 -6.66 2.93 20.71
CA PHE A 18 -6.32 3.89 19.66
C PHE A 18 -6.48 3.30 18.24
N CYS A 19 -6.34 1.98 18.07
CA CYS A 19 -6.63 1.29 16.80
C CYS A 19 -8.14 1.25 16.47
N PHE A 20 -9.02 1.32 17.46
CA PHE A 20 -10.48 1.26 17.24
C PHE A 20 -11.17 2.64 17.25
N ALA A 21 -10.45 3.73 17.56
CA ALA A 21 -10.94 5.10 17.42
C ALA A 21 -10.50 5.69 16.08
N GLN A 22 -10.98 5.11 14.98
CA GLN A 22 -10.76 5.66 13.64
C GLN A 22 -11.97 6.50 13.27
N ASP A 23 -11.77 7.79 12.99
CA ASP A 23 -12.79 8.60 12.31
C ASP A 23 -13.06 7.95 10.95
N VAL A 24 -14.19 7.26 10.85
CA VAL A 24 -14.63 6.62 9.61
C VAL A 24 -14.97 7.76 8.65
N ILE A 25 -14.02 8.17 7.80
CA ILE A 25 -14.33 9.10 6.70
C ILE A 25 -15.50 8.47 5.94
N PRO A 26 -16.65 9.16 5.85
CA PRO A 26 -17.84 8.61 5.22
C PRO A 26 -17.49 8.09 3.81
N ILE A 27 -17.99 6.91 3.45
CA ILE A 27 -17.71 6.28 2.15
C ILE A 27 -18.04 7.23 1.00
N GLU A 28 -19.07 8.05 1.16
CA GLU A 28 -19.45 9.08 0.20
C GLU A 28 -18.36 10.13 -0.04
N ALA A 29 -17.66 10.59 1.00
CA ALA A 29 -16.54 11.52 0.85
C ALA A 29 -15.38 10.88 0.06
N LYS A 30 -15.10 9.58 0.28
CA LYS A 30 -14.10 8.83 -0.51
C LYS A 30 -14.49 8.72 -1.98
N ARG A 31 -15.78 8.42 -2.25
CA ARG A 31 -16.32 8.33 -3.61
C ARG A 31 -16.22 9.66 -4.36
N ASN A 32 -16.51 10.78 -3.70
CA ASN A 32 -16.34 12.09 -4.31
C ASN A 32 -14.87 12.42 -4.60
N ALA A 33 -13.95 12.10 -3.68
CA ALA A 33 -12.52 12.29 -3.91
C ALA A 33 -11.99 11.52 -5.13
N ILE A 34 -12.48 10.30 -5.38
CA ILE A 34 -12.16 9.52 -6.60
C ILE A 34 -12.60 10.28 -7.85
N VAL A 35 -13.83 10.80 -7.87
CA VAL A 35 -14.37 11.50 -9.04
C VAL A 35 -13.54 12.76 -9.33
N GLU A 36 -13.19 13.53 -8.30
CA GLU A 36 -12.35 14.72 -8.46
C GLU A 36 -10.94 14.40 -8.96
N GLU A 37 -10.35 13.29 -8.53
CA GLU A 37 -9.05 12.86 -9.06
C GLU A 37 -9.15 12.44 -10.53
N CYS A 38 -10.19 11.67 -10.90
CA CYS A 38 -10.44 11.27 -12.29
C CYS A 38 -10.59 12.48 -13.23
N LYS A 39 -11.27 13.54 -12.79
CA LYS A 39 -11.46 14.75 -13.59
C LYS A 39 -10.14 15.44 -13.97
N LYS A 40 -9.11 15.36 -13.13
CA LYS A 40 -7.79 15.98 -13.39
C LYS A 40 -7.05 15.39 -14.60
N TYR A 41 -7.49 14.23 -15.07
CA TYR A 41 -6.89 13.55 -16.21
C TYR A 41 -7.64 13.80 -17.52
N ILE A 42 -8.82 14.43 -17.50
CA ILE A 42 -9.59 14.75 -18.71
C ILE A 42 -8.69 15.50 -19.71
N GLY A 43 -8.69 15.06 -20.97
CA GLY A 43 -7.84 15.57 -22.04
C GLY A 43 -6.47 14.89 -22.18
N THR A 44 -6.08 14.01 -21.24
CA THR A 44 -4.84 13.22 -21.38
C THR A 44 -4.93 12.32 -22.61
N PRO A 45 -3.94 12.32 -23.53
CA PRO A 45 -3.96 11.45 -24.70
C PRO A 45 -4.02 9.96 -24.35
N TYR A 46 -4.63 9.16 -25.22
CA TYR A 46 -4.56 7.72 -25.07
C TYR A 46 -3.16 7.21 -25.45
N LEU A 47 -2.57 6.39 -24.59
CA LEU A 47 -1.34 5.66 -24.89
C LEU A 47 -1.44 4.26 -24.32
N TYR A 48 -1.34 3.24 -25.17
CA TYR A 48 -1.37 1.85 -24.74
C TYR A 48 -0.23 1.56 -23.75
N GLY A 49 -0.55 0.98 -22.59
CA GLY A 49 0.41 0.76 -21.51
C GLY A 49 0.72 2.01 -20.67
N GLY A 50 0.27 3.19 -21.08
CA GLY A 50 0.53 4.47 -20.42
C GLY A 50 -0.07 4.57 -19.01
N LEU A 51 0.60 5.36 -18.16
CA LEU A 51 0.28 5.57 -16.74
C LEU A 51 0.41 7.05 -16.31
N THR A 52 0.55 7.97 -17.25
CA THR A 52 0.92 9.37 -16.95
C THR A 52 0.05 10.35 -17.73
N LYS A 53 0.15 11.64 -17.41
CA LYS A 53 -0.58 12.70 -18.14
C LYS A 53 -0.07 12.96 -19.56
N ASP A 54 1.08 12.38 -19.94
CA ASP A 54 1.57 12.43 -21.32
C ASP A 54 0.94 11.33 -22.19
N GLY A 55 0.25 10.37 -21.57
CA GLY A 55 -0.36 9.24 -22.25
C GLY A 55 -0.82 8.17 -21.26
N ILE A 56 -2.07 7.75 -21.37
CA ILE A 56 -2.67 6.77 -20.45
C ILE A 56 -3.69 5.86 -21.13
N ASP A 57 -3.66 4.55 -20.84
CA ASP A 57 -4.70 3.62 -21.31
C ASP A 57 -5.88 3.52 -20.33
N CYS A 58 -6.96 2.83 -20.71
CA CYS A 58 -8.18 2.74 -19.90
C CYS A 58 -7.95 2.13 -18.52
N SER A 59 -7.19 1.04 -18.44
CA SER A 59 -6.85 0.39 -17.18
C SER A 59 -5.75 1.12 -16.40
N GLY A 60 -4.84 1.81 -17.08
CA GLY A 60 -3.81 2.67 -16.51
C GLY A 60 -4.42 3.91 -15.87
N PHE A 61 -5.49 4.44 -16.48
CA PHE A 61 -6.31 5.53 -15.93
C PHE A 61 -6.92 5.10 -14.61
N VAL A 62 -7.66 3.98 -14.56
CA VAL A 62 -8.22 3.43 -13.31
C VAL A 62 -7.12 3.14 -12.28
N PHE A 63 -6.05 2.47 -12.70
CA PHE A 63 -4.94 2.11 -11.82
C PHE A 63 -4.32 3.33 -11.15
N THR A 64 -4.13 4.42 -11.89
CA THR A 64 -3.47 5.63 -11.41
C THR A 64 -4.42 6.48 -10.57
N THR A 65 -5.62 6.76 -11.05
CA THR A 65 -6.57 7.65 -10.36
C THR A 65 -7.05 7.04 -9.04
N ILE A 66 -7.38 5.74 -9.01
CA ILE A 66 -7.83 5.09 -7.77
C ILE A 66 -6.69 5.01 -6.75
N ARG A 67 -5.46 4.69 -7.18
CA ARG A 67 -4.29 4.69 -6.29
C ARG A 67 -4.06 6.07 -5.70
N ASP A 68 -4.12 7.11 -6.52
CA ASP A 68 -3.78 8.47 -6.10
C ASP A 68 -4.90 9.09 -5.22
N SER A 69 -6.16 8.71 -5.44
CA SER A 69 -7.30 9.22 -4.65
C SER A 69 -7.58 8.43 -3.37
N THR A 70 -7.35 7.11 -3.36
CA THR A 70 -7.73 6.23 -2.23
C THR A 70 -6.57 5.51 -1.56
N GLY A 71 -5.40 5.45 -2.21
CA GLY A 71 -4.30 4.59 -1.79
C GLY A 71 -4.52 3.09 -2.08
N ILE A 72 -5.64 2.69 -2.69
CA ILE A 72 -5.90 1.30 -3.04
C ILE A 72 -5.19 0.98 -4.36
N GLN A 73 -4.37 -0.07 -4.35
CA GLN A 73 -3.68 -0.55 -5.53
C GLN A 73 -4.53 -1.61 -6.24
N LEU A 74 -5.18 -1.23 -7.34
CA LEU A 74 -5.94 -2.16 -8.17
C LEU A 74 -5.04 -2.90 -9.19
N PRO A 75 -5.45 -4.08 -9.69
CA PRO A 75 -4.75 -4.76 -10.78
C PRO A 75 -4.60 -3.90 -12.04
N ARG A 76 -3.51 -4.11 -12.78
CA ARG A 76 -3.14 -3.26 -13.94
C ARG A 76 -3.95 -3.52 -15.21
N THR A 77 -4.51 -4.72 -15.39
CA THR A 77 -5.19 -5.12 -16.64
C THR A 77 -6.70 -5.16 -16.46
N VAL A 78 -7.45 -4.84 -17.52
CA VAL A 78 -8.92 -4.86 -17.51
C VAL A 78 -9.48 -6.22 -17.07
N LYS A 79 -8.89 -7.32 -17.55
CA LYS A 79 -9.30 -8.68 -17.16
C LYS A 79 -9.11 -8.93 -15.66
N ALA A 80 -7.96 -8.54 -15.11
CA ALA A 80 -7.70 -8.72 -13.68
C ALA A 80 -8.58 -7.80 -12.82
N LEU A 81 -8.85 -6.58 -13.28
CA LEU A 81 -9.80 -5.67 -12.62
C LEU A 81 -11.19 -6.31 -12.52
N TYR A 82 -11.70 -6.86 -13.63
CA TYR A 82 -13.00 -7.50 -13.66
C TYR A 82 -13.10 -8.71 -12.72
N SER A 83 -12.03 -9.50 -12.60
CA SER A 83 -11.96 -10.63 -11.65
C SER A 83 -11.77 -10.19 -10.19
N PHE A 84 -11.24 -9.00 -9.95
CA PHE A 84 -10.96 -8.49 -8.61
C PHE A 84 -12.18 -7.82 -7.97
N VAL A 85 -12.98 -7.09 -8.75
CA VAL A 85 -14.16 -6.39 -8.24
C VAL A 85 -15.31 -7.35 -7.97
N ARG A 86 -16.16 -6.99 -7.00
CA ARG A 86 -17.46 -7.63 -6.84
C ARG A 86 -18.43 -7.01 -7.84
N ILE A 87 -18.99 -7.83 -8.73
CA ILE A 87 -20.00 -7.40 -9.70
C ILE A 87 -21.26 -6.94 -8.95
N ILE A 88 -21.82 -5.81 -9.37
CA ILE A 88 -22.99 -5.18 -8.74
C ILE A 88 -24.15 -5.03 -9.73
N PRO A 89 -25.40 -5.07 -9.27
CA PRO A 89 -26.57 -4.71 -10.08
C PRO A 89 -26.50 -3.27 -10.60
N GLU A 90 -27.11 -3.03 -11.76
CA GLU A 90 -27.08 -1.73 -12.43
C GLU A 90 -27.67 -0.59 -11.61
N ASP A 91 -28.73 -0.85 -10.86
CA ASP A 91 -29.41 0.09 -9.97
C ASP A 91 -28.59 0.42 -8.71
N LYS A 92 -27.53 -0.35 -8.43
CA LYS A 92 -26.67 -0.18 -7.24
C LYS A 92 -25.36 0.55 -7.52
N LYS A 93 -25.12 0.99 -8.76
CA LYS A 93 -23.90 1.73 -9.13
C LYS A 93 -23.80 3.05 -8.38
N GLN A 94 -22.65 3.27 -7.77
CA GLN A 94 -22.31 4.50 -7.07
C GLN A 94 -21.03 5.12 -7.66
N LYS A 95 -20.86 6.43 -7.45
CA LYS A 95 -19.65 7.16 -7.86
C LYS A 95 -18.39 6.43 -7.43
N GLY A 96 -17.42 6.29 -8.34
CA GLY A 96 -16.16 5.57 -8.09
C GLY A 96 -16.20 4.07 -8.34
N ASP A 97 -17.37 3.47 -8.61
CA ASP A 97 -17.46 2.08 -9.08
C ASP A 97 -16.92 1.98 -10.52
N LEU A 98 -16.50 0.77 -10.92
CA LEU A 98 -15.94 0.52 -12.24
C LEU A 98 -17.03 -0.01 -13.19
N VAL A 99 -17.04 0.51 -14.41
CA VAL A 99 -17.92 0.05 -15.50
C VAL A 99 -17.07 -0.61 -16.58
N PHE A 100 -17.53 -1.76 -17.08
CA PHE A 100 -16.77 -2.63 -17.97
C PHE A 100 -17.49 -2.82 -19.31
N PHE A 101 -16.70 -2.96 -20.39
CA PHE A 101 -17.23 -3.08 -21.74
C PHE A 101 -16.47 -4.12 -22.57
N LYS A 102 -17.16 -4.65 -23.59
CA LYS A 102 -16.64 -5.57 -24.62
C LYS A 102 -16.43 -4.81 -25.93
N THR A 103 -15.39 -3.98 -26.01
CA THR A 103 -15.07 -3.17 -27.20
C THR A 103 -14.26 -3.96 -28.23
N VAL A 104 -13.46 -4.94 -27.79
CA VAL A 104 -12.67 -5.85 -28.62
C VAL A 104 -13.21 -7.26 -28.47
N GLU A 105 -13.72 -7.82 -29.57
CA GLU A 105 -14.34 -9.15 -29.62
C GLU A 105 -15.46 -9.31 -28.55
N SER A 106 -15.69 -10.53 -28.08
CA SER A 106 -16.66 -10.87 -27.02
C SER A 106 -16.06 -10.82 -25.60
N ARG A 107 -14.85 -10.27 -25.44
CA ARG A 107 -14.08 -10.27 -24.18
C ARG A 107 -14.15 -8.91 -23.48
N ILE A 108 -14.11 -8.92 -22.15
CA ILE A 108 -14.01 -7.68 -21.35
C ILE A 108 -12.67 -7.01 -21.69
N SER A 109 -12.74 -5.84 -22.31
CA SER A 109 -11.61 -5.21 -23.00
C SER A 109 -11.47 -3.72 -22.69
N HIS A 110 -12.51 -3.10 -22.11
CA HIS A 110 -12.47 -1.70 -21.69
C HIS A 110 -13.01 -1.50 -20.28
N VAL A 111 -12.56 -0.43 -19.62
CA VAL A 111 -13.00 -0.04 -18.28
C VAL A 111 -13.08 1.47 -18.16
N GLY A 112 -13.99 1.95 -17.29
CA GLY A 112 -14.07 3.34 -16.87
C GLY A 112 -14.54 3.47 -15.42
N VAL A 113 -14.48 4.68 -14.88
CA VAL A 113 -14.93 5.02 -13.53
C VAL A 113 -16.28 5.72 -13.60
N TYR A 114 -17.30 5.16 -12.96
CA TYR A 114 -18.64 5.73 -12.90
C TYR A 114 -18.64 7.01 -12.06
N ILE A 115 -19.25 8.08 -12.57
CA ILE A 115 -19.29 9.40 -11.90
C ILE A 115 -20.71 9.84 -11.52
N GLY A 116 -21.70 8.94 -11.64
CA GLY A 116 -23.11 9.23 -11.41
C GLY A 116 -23.85 9.59 -12.71
N ASN A 117 -25.18 9.70 -12.63
CA ASN A 117 -26.04 10.16 -13.74
C ASN A 117 -25.84 9.42 -15.08
N ASN A 118 -25.55 8.11 -15.05
CA ASN A 118 -25.21 7.34 -16.25
C ASN A 118 -23.99 7.87 -17.01
N GLN A 119 -23.07 8.55 -16.33
CA GLN A 119 -21.82 9.06 -16.89
C GLN A 119 -20.63 8.35 -16.26
N PHE A 120 -19.54 8.28 -17.03
CA PHE A 120 -18.29 7.66 -16.60
C PHE A 120 -17.10 8.33 -17.29
N ILE A 121 -15.93 8.27 -16.64
CA ILE A 121 -14.66 8.76 -17.18
C ILE A 121 -13.80 7.56 -17.56
N HIS A 122 -13.16 7.62 -18.72
CA HIS A 122 -12.28 6.58 -19.24
C HIS A 122 -11.28 7.15 -20.25
N SER A 123 -10.23 6.40 -20.56
CA SER A 123 -9.31 6.72 -21.67
C SER A 123 -9.66 5.91 -22.90
N VAL A 124 -9.96 6.55 -24.03
CA VAL A 124 -10.46 5.93 -25.27
C VAL A 124 -9.42 6.00 -26.38
N SER A 125 -9.18 4.89 -27.07
CA SER A 125 -8.15 4.79 -28.11
C SER A 125 -8.59 5.27 -29.49
N ASP A 126 -9.89 5.26 -29.79
CA ASP A 126 -10.43 5.51 -31.13
C ASP A 126 -11.86 6.09 -31.05
N GLY A 127 -12.31 6.73 -32.12
CA GLY A 127 -13.59 7.41 -32.23
C GLY A 127 -13.46 8.93 -32.37
N PRO A 128 -14.58 9.66 -32.37
CA PRO A 128 -14.58 11.11 -32.61
C PRO A 128 -13.90 11.91 -31.50
N ASN A 129 -13.79 11.34 -30.29
CA ASN A 129 -13.07 11.91 -29.17
C ASN A 129 -12.18 10.83 -28.55
N THR A 130 -10.88 11.05 -28.52
CA THR A 130 -9.87 10.11 -27.98
C THR A 130 -9.20 10.66 -26.73
N GLY A 131 -8.54 9.80 -25.96
CA GLY A 131 -7.93 10.15 -24.68
C GLY A 131 -8.92 10.06 -23.52
N VAL A 132 -8.59 10.70 -22.40
CA VAL A 132 -9.43 10.68 -21.20
C VAL A 132 -10.60 11.62 -21.36
N ILE A 133 -11.80 11.07 -21.45
CA ILE A 133 -13.05 11.81 -21.69
C ILE A 133 -14.16 11.36 -20.75
N VAL A 134 -15.23 12.16 -20.72
CA VAL A 134 -16.51 11.78 -20.10
C VAL A 134 -17.43 11.25 -21.19
N SER A 135 -17.98 10.06 -20.97
CA SER A 135 -19.02 9.48 -21.83
C SER A 135 -20.25 9.09 -21.02
N SER A 136 -21.38 8.93 -21.70
CA SER A 136 -22.62 8.43 -21.11
C SER A 136 -22.86 6.95 -21.46
N LEU A 137 -23.28 6.16 -20.47
CA LEU A 137 -23.79 4.81 -20.64
C LEU A 137 -25.06 4.75 -21.51
N LYS A 138 -25.70 5.90 -21.76
CA LYS A 138 -26.86 6.03 -22.65
C LYS A 138 -26.47 6.18 -24.13
N GLU A 139 -25.20 6.48 -24.44
CA GLU A 139 -24.73 6.54 -25.82
C GLU A 139 -24.84 5.16 -26.48
N ASN A 140 -25.33 5.09 -27.72
CA ASN A 140 -25.59 3.82 -28.42
C ASN A 140 -24.37 2.88 -28.44
N TYR A 141 -23.17 3.43 -28.66
CA TYR A 141 -21.94 2.65 -28.65
C TYR A 141 -21.69 2.02 -27.26
N TRP A 142 -21.63 2.82 -26.19
CA TRP A 142 -21.35 2.32 -24.85
C TRP A 142 -22.45 1.42 -24.31
N LYS A 143 -23.72 1.73 -24.61
CA LYS A 143 -24.87 0.91 -24.25
C LYS A 143 -24.79 -0.50 -24.82
N THR A 144 -24.41 -0.64 -26.10
CA THR A 144 -24.31 -1.96 -26.76
C THR A 144 -23.08 -2.75 -26.35
N LYS A 145 -22.01 -2.07 -25.93
CA LYS A 145 -20.76 -2.72 -25.46
C LYS A 145 -20.73 -2.98 -23.97
N TYR A 146 -21.71 -2.47 -23.22
CA TYR A 146 -21.75 -2.56 -21.78
C TYR A 146 -21.82 -4.01 -21.31
N ALA A 147 -20.93 -4.37 -20.37
CA ALA A 147 -20.82 -5.73 -19.85
C ALA A 147 -21.23 -5.85 -18.38
N GLY A 148 -21.19 -4.76 -17.63
CA GLY A 148 -21.57 -4.72 -16.21
C GLY A 148 -20.74 -3.71 -15.41
N ALA A 149 -21.07 -3.59 -14.14
CA ALA A 149 -20.35 -2.78 -13.17
C ALA A 149 -19.84 -3.62 -12.00
N GLY A 150 -18.77 -3.15 -11.37
CA GLY A 150 -18.21 -3.77 -10.18
C GLY A 150 -17.69 -2.75 -9.18
N THR A 151 -17.82 -3.10 -7.90
CA THR A 151 -17.29 -2.30 -6.79
C THR A 151 -16.13 -3.02 -6.12
N TYR A 152 -15.14 -2.26 -5.71
CA TYR A 152 -14.02 -2.71 -4.86
C TYR A 152 -14.13 -2.17 -3.43
N PHE A 153 -15.20 -1.42 -3.12
CA PHE A 153 -15.48 -1.00 -1.76
C PHE A 153 -15.91 -2.20 -0.91
N PRO A 154 -15.46 -2.27 0.36
CA PRO A 154 -15.95 -3.30 1.27
C PRO A 154 -17.47 -3.19 1.38
N VAL A 155 -18.12 -4.35 1.45
CA VAL A 155 -19.56 -4.42 1.69
C VAL A 155 -19.81 -3.82 3.07
N GLU A 156 -20.67 -2.81 3.15
CA GLU A 156 -21.29 -2.47 4.43
C GLU A 156 -22.02 -3.74 4.90
N LEU A 157 -21.43 -4.45 5.86
CA LEU A 157 -22.16 -5.44 6.65
C LEU A 157 -23.18 -4.64 7.47
N ASN A 158 -24.31 -4.33 6.85
CA ASN A 158 -25.49 -3.92 7.59
C ASN A 158 -25.91 -5.13 8.42
N THR A 159 -25.42 -5.18 9.66
CA THR A 159 -26.03 -5.96 10.74
C THR A 159 -27.38 -5.33 11.09
N SER A 160 -28.34 -5.42 10.17
CA SER A 160 -29.73 -5.01 10.38
C SER A 160 -30.61 -5.41 9.19
N GLU A 161 -30.62 -6.69 8.82
CA GLU A 161 -31.76 -7.27 8.10
C GLU A 161 -32.12 -8.62 8.73
N SER A 162 -32.84 -8.55 9.86
CA SER A 162 -33.87 -9.54 10.16
C SER A 162 -34.95 -8.92 11.06
N TYR A 163 -36.16 -8.88 10.50
CA TYR A 163 -37.48 -8.76 11.14
C TYR A 163 -38.14 -7.37 11.35
N ILE A 164 -39.20 -7.23 10.52
CA ILE A 164 -40.48 -6.51 10.65
C ILE A 164 -40.65 -5.21 9.84
N ALA A 165 -41.67 -5.30 8.99
CA ALA A 165 -42.23 -4.33 8.07
C ALA A 165 -43.05 -3.21 8.76
N SER A 166 -43.46 -2.23 7.94
CA SER A 166 -44.28 -1.04 8.22
C SER A 166 -43.53 0.03 9.04
N ASP A 167 -43.51 1.32 8.70
CA ASP A 167 -44.59 2.16 8.19
C ASP A 167 -44.10 3.42 7.44
N LYS A 168 -45.05 4.10 6.80
CA LYS A 168 -44.96 5.27 5.89
C LYS A 168 -44.47 6.62 6.47
N LYS A 169 -44.21 7.54 5.51
CA LYS A 169 -44.30 9.04 5.52
C LYS A 169 -43.11 9.79 6.14
N SER A 170 -42.75 11.03 5.77
CA SER A 170 -42.96 11.94 4.62
C SER A 170 -42.19 13.23 4.96
N GLU A 171 -41.81 14.03 3.95
CA GLU A 171 -41.47 15.48 4.03
C GLU A 171 -40.17 15.86 4.80
N ASN A 172 -39.46 16.95 4.54
CA ASN A 172 -39.38 17.93 3.45
C ASN A 172 -38.01 18.66 3.61
N THR A 173 -37.48 19.13 2.48
CA THR A 173 -36.74 20.39 2.23
C THR A 173 -35.98 21.08 3.38
N GLU A 174 -34.69 21.39 3.17
CA GLU A 174 -34.24 22.79 2.98
C GLU A 174 -32.78 22.93 2.51
N ASN A 175 -32.58 23.95 1.68
CA ASN A 175 -31.35 24.39 1.04
C ASN A 175 -30.34 24.96 2.03
N ILE A 176 -29.05 24.71 1.84
CA ILE A 176 -28.00 25.70 2.11
C ILE A 176 -26.95 25.61 0.99
N GLU A 177 -27.00 26.56 0.05
CA GLU A 177 -25.85 26.96 -0.75
C GLU A 177 -24.78 27.51 0.21
N ASN A 178 -23.56 26.99 0.15
CA ASN A 178 -22.39 27.67 0.71
C ASN A 178 -21.23 27.58 -0.27
N THR A 179 -21.08 28.69 -1.00
CA THR A 179 -19.89 29.11 -1.73
C THR A 179 -18.71 29.16 -0.76
N VAL A 180 -17.68 28.34 -0.99
CA VAL A 180 -16.38 28.49 -0.31
C VAL A 180 -15.28 28.62 -1.37
N SER A 181 -14.70 29.81 -1.37
CA SER A 181 -13.54 30.25 -2.16
C SER A 181 -12.32 29.37 -1.96
N TYR A 182 -11.73 28.88 -3.06
CA TYR A 182 -10.43 28.22 -3.05
C TYR A 182 -9.31 29.27 -2.98
N THR A 183 -8.60 29.32 -1.85
CA THR A 183 -7.26 29.94 -1.79
C THR A 183 -6.24 28.82 -1.86
N GLU A 184 -5.46 28.76 -2.95
CA GLU A 184 -4.33 27.84 -3.10
C GLU A 184 -3.28 28.10 -2.02
N SER A 185 -3.20 27.22 -1.02
CA SER A 185 -2.04 27.18 -0.13
C SER A 185 -0.91 26.40 -0.82
N LYS A 186 0.17 27.10 -1.19
CA LYS A 186 1.45 26.50 -1.59
C LYS A 186 1.93 25.56 -0.47
N LYS A 187 1.85 24.25 -0.70
CA LYS A 187 2.31 23.21 0.22
C LYS A 187 3.84 23.22 0.29
N LYS A 188 4.39 23.71 1.39
CA LYS A 188 5.82 23.67 1.71
C LYS A 188 6.23 22.19 1.84
N THR A 189 6.97 21.67 0.86
CA THR A 189 7.45 20.28 0.89
C THR A 189 8.63 20.17 1.83
N ASN A 190 8.48 19.37 2.89
CA ASN A 190 9.56 19.11 3.81
C ASN A 190 10.73 18.42 3.10
N THR A 191 11.93 18.98 3.26
CA THR A 191 13.13 18.53 2.56
C THR A 191 13.66 17.21 3.10
N PHE A 192 13.41 16.93 4.38
CA PHE A 192 13.88 15.76 5.09
C PHE A 192 12.73 15.16 5.91
N ASN A 193 12.56 13.84 5.85
CA ASN A 193 11.61 13.09 6.66
C ASN A 193 12.35 12.10 7.55
N LEU A 194 11.84 11.91 8.76
CA LEU A 194 12.30 10.88 9.69
C LEU A 194 11.15 9.90 9.92
N ASP A 195 11.45 8.61 9.78
CA ASP A 195 10.52 7.52 10.02
C ASP A 195 11.08 6.55 11.07
N SER A 196 10.19 5.97 11.86
CA SER A 196 10.51 4.93 12.85
C SER A 196 9.62 3.72 12.60
N SER A 197 10.20 2.52 12.64
CA SER A 197 9.48 1.29 12.34
C SER A 197 9.77 0.20 13.37
N ILE A 198 8.79 -0.67 13.57
CA ILE A 198 8.94 -1.90 14.36
C ILE A 198 8.54 -3.09 13.50
N PHE A 199 9.37 -4.13 13.52
CA PHE A 199 9.20 -5.32 12.70
C PHE A 199 9.27 -6.60 13.51
N MET A 200 8.43 -7.56 13.14
CA MET A 200 8.61 -8.95 13.49
C MET A 200 9.45 -9.65 12.41
N ASN A 201 10.56 -10.25 12.81
CA ASN A 201 11.46 -10.99 11.94
C ASN A 201 11.02 -12.46 11.88
N TRP A 202 10.90 -13.01 10.68
CA TRP A 202 10.51 -14.40 10.45
C TRP A 202 11.26 -14.99 9.25
N ASN A 203 11.28 -16.32 9.16
CA ASN A 203 11.84 -17.08 8.07
C ASN A 203 11.00 -18.33 7.79
N LEU A 204 11.18 -18.94 6.62
CA LEU A 204 10.55 -20.19 6.19
C LEU A 204 11.53 -21.34 6.10
N PHE A 205 12.82 -21.09 6.32
CA PHE A 205 13.89 -22.07 6.16
C PHE A 205 14.51 -22.43 7.52
N THR A 206 14.68 -23.73 7.74
CA THR A 206 15.66 -24.29 8.68
C THR A 206 16.68 -25.11 7.87
N THR A 207 17.74 -25.62 8.50
CA THR A 207 18.75 -26.44 7.80
C THR A 207 18.15 -27.64 7.08
N ASP A 208 17.11 -28.25 7.66
CA ASP A 208 16.58 -29.54 7.20
C ASP A 208 15.14 -29.47 6.64
N GLN A 209 14.40 -28.36 6.87
CA GLN A 209 12.97 -28.28 6.57
C GLN A 209 12.50 -26.88 6.14
N PHE A 210 11.40 -26.86 5.37
CA PHE A 210 10.63 -25.65 5.12
C PHE A 210 9.62 -25.45 6.25
N LEU A 211 9.98 -24.63 7.23
CA LEU A 211 9.18 -24.38 8.42
C LEU A 211 9.17 -22.89 8.77
N PHE A 212 7.95 -22.34 8.87
CA PHE A 212 7.75 -21.00 9.38
C PHE A 212 8.30 -20.87 10.79
N ASN A 213 9.17 -19.88 11.00
CA ASN A 213 9.73 -19.61 12.30
C ASN A 213 9.90 -18.10 12.54
N ILE A 214 9.47 -17.66 13.73
CA ILE A 214 9.76 -16.30 14.21
C ILE A 214 11.20 -16.29 14.69
N ARG A 215 11.99 -15.34 14.18
CA ARG A 215 13.41 -15.18 14.48
C ARG A 215 13.67 -14.10 15.53
N GLY A 216 12.87 -13.04 15.55
CA GLY A 216 13.14 -11.92 16.45
C GLY A 216 12.34 -10.65 16.15
N VAL A 217 12.87 -9.52 16.59
CA VAL A 217 12.27 -8.18 16.44
C VAL A 217 13.32 -7.19 15.95
N THR A 218 12.90 -6.20 15.15
CA THR A 218 13.76 -5.10 14.71
C THR A 218 13.08 -3.77 14.98
N LEU A 219 13.82 -2.84 15.57
CA LEU A 219 13.47 -1.43 15.61
C LEU A 219 14.32 -0.70 14.58
N GLN A 220 13.71 0.18 13.80
CA GLN A 220 14.37 0.89 12.72
C GLN A 220 14.11 2.38 12.85
N VAL A 221 15.15 3.18 12.65
CA VAL A 221 15.07 4.63 12.49
C VAL A 221 15.71 5.00 11.17
N HIS A 222 15.00 5.80 10.37
CA HIS A 222 15.41 6.07 9.02
C HIS A 222 15.12 7.51 8.60
N GLY A 223 16.09 8.15 7.96
CA GLY A 223 16.00 9.49 7.41
C GLY A 223 15.97 9.46 5.88
N VAL A 224 15.11 10.26 5.27
CA VAL A 224 14.96 10.38 3.81
C VAL A 224 15.07 11.82 3.37
N TYR A 225 15.85 12.06 2.32
CA TYR A 225 15.93 13.33 1.65
C TYR A 225 15.05 13.36 0.39
N ASN A 226 13.98 14.16 0.41
CA ASN A 226 12.92 14.06 -0.59
C ASN A 226 13.04 15.00 -1.80
N LYS A 227 14.08 15.82 -1.88
CA LYS A 227 14.22 16.75 -3.02
C LYS A 227 14.62 16.08 -4.32
N TRP A 228 15.19 14.89 -4.26
CA TRP A 228 15.68 14.16 -5.44
C TRP A 228 14.70 13.07 -5.86
N LYS A 229 14.64 12.79 -7.17
CA LYS A 229 13.76 11.74 -7.73
C LYS A 229 13.97 10.35 -7.12
N LEU A 230 15.16 10.08 -6.58
CA LEU A 230 15.57 8.79 -6.02
C LEU A 230 15.57 8.74 -4.48
N HIS A 231 15.04 9.78 -3.82
CA HIS A 231 14.88 9.90 -2.36
C HIS A 231 15.98 9.16 -1.55
N PRO A 232 17.24 9.63 -1.60
CA PRO A 232 18.32 8.98 -0.86
C PRO A 232 18.07 9.07 0.65
N GLY A 233 18.46 8.03 1.37
CA GLY A 233 18.27 7.94 2.80
C GLY A 233 19.39 7.22 3.53
N PHE A 234 19.29 7.25 4.85
CA PHE A 234 20.18 6.56 5.77
C PHE A 234 19.34 5.94 6.88
N GLY A 235 19.64 4.70 7.25
CA GLY A 235 18.96 4.01 8.33
C GLY A 235 19.91 3.36 9.31
N ILE A 236 19.42 3.25 10.54
CA ILE A 236 20.01 2.46 11.61
C ILE A 236 18.93 1.57 12.20
N ASP A 237 19.28 0.29 12.36
CA ASP A 237 18.39 -0.71 12.93
C ASP A 237 18.97 -1.27 14.22
N PHE A 238 18.10 -1.72 15.12
CA PHE A 238 18.41 -2.48 16.31
C PHE A 238 17.66 -3.81 16.20
N LYS A 239 18.39 -4.85 15.79
CA LYS A 239 17.83 -6.16 15.44
C LYS A 239 18.23 -7.18 16.49
N TYR A 240 17.24 -7.81 17.13
CA TYR A 240 17.47 -8.83 18.15
C TYR A 240 16.93 -10.18 17.66
N GLU A 241 17.80 -11.18 17.57
CA GLU A 241 17.46 -12.54 17.12
C GLU A 241 17.91 -13.59 18.15
N PRO A 242 17.08 -13.91 19.15
CA PRO A 242 17.47 -14.79 20.26
C PRO A 242 17.83 -16.20 19.82
N LYS A 243 17.19 -16.73 18.76
CA LYS A 243 17.45 -18.10 18.27
C LYS A 243 18.85 -18.27 17.67
N MET A 244 19.45 -17.19 17.19
CA MET A 244 20.84 -17.20 16.73
C MET A 244 21.81 -16.64 17.77
N ASN A 245 21.31 -16.25 18.95
CA ASN A 245 22.10 -15.61 20.01
C ASN A 245 22.84 -14.33 19.54
N ILE A 246 22.15 -13.50 18.75
CA ILE A 246 22.73 -12.26 18.22
C ILE A 246 21.87 -11.02 18.49
N PHE A 247 22.59 -9.91 18.63
CA PHE A 247 22.07 -8.56 18.52
C PHE A 247 22.85 -7.83 17.43
N GLN A 248 22.16 -7.22 16.48
CA GLN A 248 22.76 -6.57 15.32
C GLN A 248 22.39 -5.09 15.28
N ILE A 249 23.35 -4.28 14.86
CA ILE A 249 23.15 -2.86 14.53
C ILE A 249 23.50 -2.65 13.05
N PRO A 250 22.57 -2.92 12.12
CA PRO A 250 22.71 -2.52 10.73
C PRO A 250 22.75 -0.99 10.59
N MET A 251 23.67 -0.49 9.79
CA MET A 251 23.71 0.90 9.32
C MET A 251 23.85 0.89 7.80
N TYR A 252 22.95 1.57 7.10
CA TYR A 252 22.85 1.45 5.65
C TYR A 252 22.44 2.76 4.97
N PHE A 253 22.84 2.86 3.71
CA PHE A 253 22.29 3.83 2.78
C PHE A 253 21.11 3.21 2.06
N SER A 254 20.10 4.03 1.79
CA SER A 254 18.92 3.62 1.07
C SER A 254 18.67 4.51 -0.14
N LEU A 255 17.98 3.94 -1.12
CA LEU A 255 17.51 4.63 -2.30
C LEU A 255 16.05 4.25 -2.52
N SER A 256 15.20 5.26 -2.69
CA SER A 256 13.76 5.08 -2.87
C SER A 256 13.31 5.77 -4.15
N PRO A 257 13.16 5.03 -5.27
CA PRO A 257 12.63 5.59 -6.52
C PRO A 257 11.20 6.12 -6.38
N LYS A 258 10.44 5.54 -5.45
CA LYS A 258 9.06 5.88 -5.11
C LYS A 258 8.86 5.64 -3.62
N ASP A 259 7.83 6.28 -3.05
CA ASP A 259 7.50 6.11 -1.63
C ASP A 259 7.24 4.65 -1.24
N PHE A 260 6.77 3.80 -2.15
CA PHE A 260 6.41 2.41 -1.81
C PHE A 260 7.58 1.43 -1.84
N LEU A 261 8.75 1.81 -2.36
CA LEU A 261 9.90 0.92 -2.54
C LEU A 261 11.17 1.54 -1.97
N ARG A 262 11.93 0.76 -1.21
CA ARG A 262 13.24 1.14 -0.70
C ARG A 262 14.21 0.00 -0.96
N ILE A 263 15.38 0.31 -1.50
CA ILE A 263 16.50 -0.62 -1.62
C ILE A 263 17.60 -0.07 -0.73
N TYR A 264 18.27 -0.93 0.03
CA TYR A 264 19.32 -0.48 0.93
C TYR A 264 20.46 -1.50 1.04
N ALA A 265 21.65 -0.99 1.31
CA ALA A 265 22.82 -1.80 1.57
C ALA A 265 23.75 -1.08 2.55
N GLY A 266 24.47 -1.85 3.36
CA GLY A 266 25.31 -1.25 4.39
C GLY A 266 26.11 -2.23 5.22
N THR A 267 26.62 -1.71 6.32
CA THR A 267 27.41 -2.45 7.31
C THR A 267 26.53 -3.03 8.39
N VAL A 268 26.94 -4.15 8.99
CA VAL A 268 26.26 -4.73 10.15
C VAL A 268 27.27 -4.98 11.26
N PHE A 269 26.99 -4.43 12.44
CA PHE A 269 27.72 -4.74 13.66
C PHE A 269 26.96 -5.83 14.41
N THR A 270 27.53 -7.02 14.52
CA THR A 270 26.91 -8.15 15.24
C THR A 270 27.61 -8.36 16.57
N PHE A 271 26.80 -8.46 17.63
CA PHE A 271 27.20 -8.79 18.98
C PHE A 271 26.60 -10.16 19.35
N GLY A 272 27.34 -10.93 20.16
CA GLY A 272 26.98 -12.30 20.51
C GLY A 272 27.81 -13.33 19.74
N LYS A 273 27.43 -14.60 19.91
CA LYS A 273 28.04 -15.73 19.20
C LYS A 273 26.99 -16.31 18.24
N PRO A 274 27.03 -15.94 16.96
CA PRO A 274 26.03 -16.39 16.01
C PRO A 274 26.07 -17.91 15.84
N VAL A 275 24.93 -18.56 15.98
CA VAL A 275 24.77 -20.01 15.75
C VAL A 275 23.73 -20.22 14.66
N LEU A 276 23.97 -21.20 13.78
CA LEU A 276 23.03 -21.55 12.72
C LEU A 276 21.74 -22.17 13.31
N ILE A 277 20.59 -21.75 12.81
CA ILE A 277 19.29 -22.20 13.33
C ILE A 277 19.10 -23.70 13.02
N GLY A 278 19.02 -24.53 14.06
CA GLY A 278 18.86 -25.98 13.93
C GLY A 278 20.18 -26.76 13.87
N SER A 279 21.31 -26.11 14.11
CA SER A 279 22.65 -26.72 14.18
C SER A 279 23.42 -26.15 15.39
N GLU A 280 24.47 -26.84 15.83
CA GLU A 280 25.42 -26.31 16.84
C GLU A 280 26.59 -25.54 16.19
N GLN A 281 26.57 -25.36 14.86
CA GLN A 281 27.64 -24.69 14.14
C GLN A 281 27.67 -23.19 14.41
N GLU A 282 28.78 -22.70 14.97
CA GLU A 282 29.08 -21.28 15.11
C GLU A 282 29.41 -20.65 13.74
N ILE A 283 28.90 -19.44 13.51
CA ILE A 283 29.10 -18.65 12.29
C ILE A 283 29.52 -17.22 12.65
N ARG A 284 30.12 -16.52 11.69
CA ARG A 284 30.62 -15.15 11.86
C ARG A 284 29.94 -14.21 10.87
N SER A 285 29.49 -13.04 11.33
CA SER A 285 28.93 -12.02 10.42
C SER A 285 30.02 -11.23 9.71
N SER A 286 29.82 -10.91 8.43
CA SER A 286 30.65 -9.93 7.71
C SER A 286 30.30 -8.49 8.12
N ILE A 287 31.30 -7.61 8.12
CA ILE A 287 31.13 -6.20 8.47
C ILE A 287 30.72 -5.36 7.24
N PHE A 288 31.23 -5.66 6.04
CA PHE A 288 30.84 -4.98 4.79
C PHE A 288 31.04 -5.81 3.50
N PRO A 289 30.09 -5.78 2.53
CA PRO A 289 28.68 -5.41 2.73
C PRO A 289 28.06 -6.37 3.73
N GLY A 290 27.56 -5.83 4.83
CA GLY A 290 27.00 -6.63 5.93
C GLY A 290 25.55 -6.97 5.69
N ILE A 291 24.81 -6.11 4.98
CA ILE A 291 23.38 -6.30 4.67
C ILE A 291 23.04 -5.74 3.30
N LEU A 292 22.12 -6.44 2.63
CA LEU A 292 21.38 -5.97 1.47
C LEU A 292 19.90 -6.21 1.73
N GLY A 293 19.04 -5.26 1.39
CA GLY A 293 17.61 -5.45 1.56
C GLY A 293 16.75 -4.62 0.64
N VAL A 294 15.49 -5.03 0.57
CA VAL A 294 14.43 -4.38 -0.18
C VAL A 294 13.17 -4.34 0.67
N SER A 295 12.53 -3.18 0.71
CA SER A 295 11.36 -2.90 1.53
C SER A 295 10.23 -2.39 0.65
N TRP A 296 9.04 -2.94 0.87
CA TRP A 296 7.79 -2.47 0.28
C TRP A 296 6.86 -1.97 1.38
N GLN A 297 6.12 -0.90 1.08
CA GLN A 297 5.17 -0.35 2.03
C GLN A 297 3.85 0.07 1.39
N THR A 298 2.79 0.00 2.19
CA THR A 298 1.50 0.54 1.79
C THR A 298 1.52 2.07 1.76
N PRO A 299 0.55 2.69 1.08
CA PRO A 299 0.27 4.12 1.27
C PRO A 299 0.00 4.43 2.75
N ALA A 300 0.37 5.66 3.17
CA ALA A 300 0.18 6.09 4.56
C ALA A 300 -1.30 6.29 4.86
N ILE A 301 -1.75 5.65 5.93
CA ILE A 301 -2.98 5.99 6.63
C ILE A 301 -2.62 7.20 7.50
N LYS A 302 -3.08 8.40 7.10
CA LYS A 302 -2.77 9.64 7.80
C LYS A 302 -3.78 9.91 8.91
N ILE A 303 -3.27 10.20 10.11
CA ILE A 303 -4.07 10.63 11.27
C ILE A 303 -3.40 11.90 11.81
N GLY A 304 -3.93 13.07 11.44
CA GLY A 304 -3.31 14.37 11.78
C GLY A 304 -1.91 14.53 11.18
N LYS A 305 -0.89 14.69 12.03
CA LYS A 305 0.52 14.89 11.63
C LYS A 305 1.33 13.59 11.52
N THR A 306 0.71 12.44 11.78
CA THR A 306 1.35 11.13 11.71
C THR A 306 0.81 10.31 10.54
N GLY A 307 1.68 9.53 9.91
CA GLY A 307 1.31 8.54 8.90
C GLY A 307 1.69 7.14 9.37
N LEU A 308 0.73 6.21 9.36
CA LEU A 308 0.97 4.80 9.64
C LEU A 308 1.02 4.02 8.33
N ARG A 309 2.01 3.13 8.18
CA ARG A 309 2.16 2.24 7.02
C ARG A 309 2.40 0.81 7.46
N PHE A 310 1.87 -0.14 6.70
CA PHE A 310 2.30 -1.52 6.80
C PHE A 310 3.51 -1.72 5.89
N VAL A 311 4.52 -2.43 6.39
CA VAL A 311 5.80 -2.62 5.71
C VAL A 311 6.15 -4.10 5.66
N GLN A 312 6.56 -4.55 4.48
CA GLN A 312 7.16 -5.85 4.26
C GLN A 312 8.59 -5.65 3.79
N ASP A 313 9.54 -6.23 4.53
CA ASP A 313 10.96 -6.15 4.23
C ASP A 313 11.54 -7.54 3.96
N ILE A 314 12.49 -7.60 3.05
CA ILE A 314 13.34 -8.77 2.82
C ILE A 314 14.78 -8.28 2.91
N SER A 315 15.51 -8.82 3.88
CA SER A 315 16.93 -8.54 4.08
C SER A 315 17.76 -9.81 4.04
N TYR A 316 18.99 -9.64 3.60
CA TYR A 316 20.00 -10.67 3.61
C TYR A 316 21.27 -10.13 4.27
N THR A 317 21.64 -10.72 5.40
CA THR A 317 22.91 -10.45 6.09
C THR A 317 23.94 -11.50 5.72
N ILE A 318 25.15 -11.06 5.38
CA ILE A 318 26.23 -11.98 5.00
C ILE A 318 26.85 -12.63 6.25
N PHE A 319 26.81 -13.95 6.31
CA PHE A 319 27.51 -14.77 7.30
C PHE A 319 28.51 -15.71 6.63
N ASN A 320 29.63 -15.93 7.31
CA ASN A 320 30.71 -16.83 6.93
C ASN A 320 30.93 -17.87 8.05
N LYS A 321 31.68 -18.92 7.75
CA LYS A 321 32.23 -19.81 8.77
C LYS A 321 33.28 -19.08 9.61
N GLU A 322 33.66 -19.64 10.76
CA GLU A 322 34.69 -19.05 11.64
C GLU A 322 36.04 -18.82 10.92
N ASN A 323 36.40 -19.71 10.00
CA ASN A 323 37.59 -19.59 9.16
C ASN A 323 37.46 -18.57 8.00
N ASN A 324 36.42 -17.72 8.02
CA ASN A 324 36.04 -16.75 6.99
C ASN A 324 35.67 -17.33 5.61
N SER A 325 35.57 -18.66 5.45
CA SER A 325 35.06 -19.24 4.21
C SER A 325 33.53 -19.06 4.10
N ALA A 326 33.02 -19.01 2.87
CA ALA A 326 31.60 -18.87 2.62
C ALA A 326 30.81 -20.07 3.17
N LEU A 327 29.61 -19.80 3.67
CA LEU A 327 28.62 -20.83 3.96
C LEU A 327 28.16 -21.50 2.65
N ASN A 328 27.67 -22.75 2.75
CA ASN A 328 26.98 -23.35 1.62
C ASN A 328 25.68 -22.58 1.32
N PHE A 329 25.07 -22.81 0.16
CA PHE A 329 23.88 -22.06 -0.25
C PHE A 329 22.72 -22.13 0.76
N VAL A 330 22.44 -23.31 1.32
CA VAL A 330 21.33 -23.52 2.25
C VAL A 330 21.60 -22.81 3.58
N ASP A 331 22.76 -23.05 4.19
CA ASP A 331 23.18 -22.42 5.45
C ASP A 331 23.19 -20.88 5.32
N SER A 332 23.64 -20.39 4.17
CA SER A 332 23.66 -18.98 3.82
C SER A 332 22.26 -18.37 3.83
N ILE A 333 21.27 -19.04 3.22
CA ILE A 333 19.87 -18.61 3.24
C ILE A 333 19.28 -18.70 4.65
N VAL A 334 19.53 -19.80 5.38
CA VAL A 334 19.01 -20.00 6.74
C VAL A 334 19.55 -18.93 7.70
N ALA A 335 20.85 -18.63 7.65
CA ALA A 335 21.47 -17.63 8.49
C ALA A 335 21.09 -16.20 8.07
N GLY A 336 21.26 -15.90 6.78
CA GLY A 336 21.26 -14.54 6.26
C GLY A 336 19.91 -13.99 5.85
N LEU A 337 19.03 -14.81 5.25
CA LEU A 337 17.75 -14.34 4.73
C LEU A 337 16.72 -14.16 5.85
N VAL A 338 16.13 -12.98 5.92
CA VAL A 338 15.11 -12.62 6.90
C VAL A 338 13.97 -11.88 6.20
N PHE A 339 12.75 -12.34 6.46
CA PHE A 339 11.54 -11.61 6.12
C PHE A 339 11.11 -10.81 7.35
N GLN A 340 10.68 -9.57 7.13
CA GLN A 340 10.22 -8.72 8.23
C GLN A 340 8.85 -8.13 7.88
N SER A 341 7.90 -8.24 8.80
CA SER A 341 6.58 -7.63 8.65
C SER A 341 6.35 -6.70 9.82
N GLY A 342 5.90 -5.47 9.54
CA GLY A 342 5.89 -4.44 10.56
C GLY A 342 5.06 -3.21 10.22
N LEU A 343 5.15 -2.24 11.14
CA LEU A 343 4.51 -0.95 11.04
C LEU A 343 5.56 0.16 11.03
N ARG A 344 5.35 1.15 10.17
CA ARG A 344 6.16 2.37 10.07
C ARG A 344 5.32 3.58 10.42
N LEU A 345 5.90 4.44 11.25
CA LEU A 345 5.36 5.72 11.65
C LEU A 345 6.19 6.84 11.03
N ASP A 346 5.55 7.63 10.16
CA ASP A 346 6.10 8.86 9.60
C ASP A 346 5.64 10.05 10.46
N ILE A 347 6.57 10.90 10.90
CA ILE A 347 6.24 12.17 11.55
C ILE A 347 6.51 13.31 10.57
N TYR A 348 5.45 14.02 10.19
CA TYR A 348 5.56 15.17 9.30
C TYR A 348 5.70 16.44 10.16
N PHE A 349 6.92 16.98 10.24
CA PHE A 349 7.15 18.32 10.79
C PHE A 349 6.74 19.36 9.74
N ASN A 350 5.99 20.40 10.10
CA ASN A 350 5.63 21.50 9.17
C ASN A 350 6.56 22.69 9.32
#